data_AF-A0A8S3YW37-F1
#
_entry.id   AF-A0A8S3YW37-F1
#
_cell.length_a   1.000
_cell.length_b   1.000
_cell.length_c   1.000
_cell.angle_alpha   90.00
_cell.angle_beta   90.00
_cell.angle_gamma   90.00
#
_symmetry.space_group_name_H-M   'P 1'
#
loop_
_entity.id
_entity.type
_entity.pdbx_description
1 polymer ?
#
loop_
_entity_poly.entity_id
_entity_poly.type
_entity_poly.pdbx_seq_one_letter_code
_entity_poly.pdbx_strand_id
1 'polypeptide(L)' 'CKYRGVSPPTNRSKDDFDAGHIYHVAADFSVIRYFFGTFLEYQLYRKACWNKGLKGPLYMCDISGSLVVGDGFR' A
#
# COMPACT_ATOMS: atom_id res chain seq x y z
N CYS A 1 -19.57 -8.78 -3.15
CA CYS A 1 -18.83 -9.55 -2.13
C CYS A 1 -17.54 -10.26 -2.59
N LYS A 2 -17.26 -10.49 -3.89
CA LYS A 2 -16.14 -11.34 -4.34
C LYS A 2 -14.76 -11.05 -3.73
N TYR A 3 -14.38 -9.78 -3.59
CA TYR A 3 -13.03 -9.40 -3.12
C TYR A 3 -12.98 -8.93 -1.67
N ARG A 4 -13.95 -8.10 -1.23
CA ARG A 4 -13.96 -7.51 0.11
C ARG A 4 -14.95 -8.16 1.08
N GLY A 5 -15.83 -9.05 0.61
CA GLY A 5 -16.86 -9.67 1.45
C GLY A 5 -17.97 -8.74 1.92
N VAL A 6 -18.05 -7.49 1.43
CA VAL A 6 -19.04 -6.49 1.88
C VAL A 6 -20.21 -6.38 0.89
N SER A 7 -21.41 -6.12 1.44
CA SER A 7 -22.66 -5.80 0.73
C SER A 7 -23.18 -4.43 1.14
N PRO A 8 -23.92 -3.71 0.27
CA PRO A 8 -24.59 -2.48 0.66
C PRO A 8 -25.69 -2.77 1.71
N PRO A 9 -25.92 -1.86 2.68
CA PRO A 9 -26.95 -2.03 3.71
C PRO A 9 -28.38 -1.78 3.18
N THR A 10 -28.51 -1.17 2.01
CA THR A 10 -29.78 -0.88 1.33
C THR A 10 -29.71 -1.37 -0.13
N ASN A 11 -30.87 -1.53 -0.77
CA ASN A 11 -30.93 -1.87 -2.19
C ASN A 11 -30.31 -0.77 -3.05
N ARG A 12 -29.57 -1.19 -4.07
CA ARG A 12 -28.95 -0.30 -5.06
C ARG A 12 -29.53 -0.57 -6.44
N SER A 13 -29.72 0.48 -7.20
CA SER A 13 -30.14 0.48 -8.60
C SER A 13 -28.95 0.74 -9.53
N LYS A 14 -29.19 0.71 -10.85
CA LYS A 14 -28.15 1.08 -11.84
C LYS A 14 -27.89 2.59 -11.88
N ASP A 15 -28.83 3.39 -11.38
CA ASP A 15 -28.69 4.85 -11.31
C ASP A 15 -27.80 5.28 -10.13
N ASP A 16 -27.57 4.38 -9.16
CA ASP A 16 -26.66 4.59 -8.03
C ASP A 16 -25.19 4.34 -8.44
N PHE A 17 -24.52 5.36 -8.94
CA PHE A 17 -23.08 5.27 -9.25
C PHE A 17 -22.20 5.38 -8.00
N ASP A 18 -22.23 4.36 -7.14
CA ASP A 18 -21.52 4.32 -5.85
C ASP A 18 -20.00 4.54 -5.98
N ALA A 19 -19.39 4.05 -7.06
CA ALA A 19 -17.96 4.23 -7.30
C ALA A 19 -17.59 5.71 -7.49
N GLY A 20 -18.50 6.54 -8.01
CA GLY A 20 -18.29 7.97 -8.22
C GLY A 20 -18.13 8.77 -6.93
N HIS A 21 -18.56 8.24 -5.79
CA HIS A 21 -18.33 8.87 -4.48
C HIS A 21 -16.84 8.79 -4.04
N ILE A 22 -16.05 7.90 -4.65
CA ILE A 22 -14.62 7.79 -4.36
C ILE A 22 -13.86 8.86 -5.15
N TYR A 23 -13.12 9.73 -4.44
CA TYR A 23 -12.33 10.82 -5.04
C TYR A 23 -11.51 10.37 -6.27
N HIS A 24 -10.81 9.23 -6.17
CA HIS A 24 -9.97 8.73 -7.26
C HIS A 24 -10.75 8.41 -8.54
N VAL A 25 -12.00 7.97 -8.42
CA VAL A 25 -12.86 7.72 -9.58
C VAL A 25 -13.36 9.04 -10.15
N ALA A 26 -13.81 9.96 -9.29
CA ALA A 26 -14.34 11.26 -9.71
C ALA A 26 -13.28 12.19 -10.35
N ALA A 27 -12.04 12.10 -9.90
CA ALA A 27 -10.93 12.94 -10.33
C ALA A 27 -9.93 12.22 -11.26
N ASP A 28 -10.31 11.08 -11.85
CA ASP A 28 -9.50 10.30 -12.81
C ASP A 28 -8.08 9.96 -12.32
N PHE A 29 -7.96 9.62 -11.03
CA PHE A 29 -6.71 9.15 -10.45
C PHE A 29 -6.66 7.63 -10.37
N SER A 30 -5.57 7.06 -10.89
CA SER A 30 -5.31 5.62 -10.81
C SER A 30 -5.25 5.10 -9.35
N VAL A 31 -6.06 4.08 -9.04
CA VAL A 31 -6.11 3.43 -7.71
C VAL A 31 -5.11 2.27 -7.59
N ILE A 32 -4.68 1.66 -8.70
CA ILE A 32 -3.84 0.46 -8.66
C ILE A 32 -2.45 0.73 -8.01
N ARG A 33 -2.00 1.99 -8.04
CA ARG A 33 -0.77 2.45 -7.37
C ARG A 33 -0.76 2.18 -5.87
N TYR A 34 -1.92 2.19 -5.20
CA TYR A 34 -1.98 1.90 -3.76
C TYR A 34 -1.71 0.44 -3.48
N PHE A 35 -2.29 -0.46 -4.28
CA PHE A 35 -2.04 -1.90 -4.16
C PHE A 35 -0.56 -2.20 -4.36
N PHE A 36 0.01 -1.82 -5.50
CA PHE A 36 1.43 -2.07 -5.77
C PHE A 36 2.37 -1.34 -4.80
N GLY A 37 2.04 -0.11 -4.43
CA GLY A 37 2.81 0.68 -3.47
C GLY A 37 3.02 -0.06 -2.16
N THR A 38 1.96 -0.66 -1.60
CA THR A 38 2.07 -1.46 -0.37
C THR A 38 3.01 -2.65 -0.52
N PHE A 39 2.93 -3.43 -1.61
CA PHE A 39 3.85 -4.56 -1.80
C PHE A 39 5.29 -4.10 -1.96
N LEU A 40 5.51 -3.06 -2.77
CA LEU A 40 6.84 -2.54 -3.04
C LEU A 40 7.47 -1.94 -1.78
N GLU A 41 6.70 -1.19 -0.98
CA GLU A 41 7.12 -0.62 0.30
C GLU A 41 7.73 -1.72 1.21
N TYR A 42 7.01 -2.83 1.42
CA TYR A 42 7.53 -3.91 2.27
C TYR A 42 8.71 -4.66 1.65
N GLN A 43 8.78 -4.78 0.33
CA GLN A 43 9.93 -5.39 -0.34
C GLN A 43 11.20 -4.56 -0.16
N LEU A 44 11.09 -3.25 -0.36
CA LEU A 44 12.19 -2.30 -0.19
C LEU A 44 12.60 -2.21 1.29
N TYR A 45 11.63 -2.09 2.20
CA TYR A 45 11.89 -2.02 3.63
C TYR A 45 12.60 -3.27 4.14
N ARG A 46 12.13 -4.45 3.76
CA ARG A 46 12.77 -5.73 4.11
C ARG A 46 14.22 -5.79 3.64
N LYS A 47 14.49 -5.38 2.39
CA LYS A 47 15.85 -5.37 1.85
C LYS A 47 16.75 -4.37 2.58
N ALA A 48 16.26 -3.17 2.85
CA ALA A 48 16.98 -2.15 3.62
C ALA A 48 17.35 -2.65 5.03
N CYS A 49 16.39 -3.25 5.73
CA CYS A 49 16.61 -3.81 7.06
C CYS A 49 17.65 -4.93 7.09
N TRP A 50 17.65 -5.81 6.08
CA TRP A 50 18.68 -6.84 5.93
C TRP A 50 20.06 -6.24 5.66
N ASN A 51 20.14 -5.21 4.81
CA ASN A 51 21.41 -4.52 4.56
C ASN A 51 21.95 -3.81 5.82
N LYS A 52 21.06 -3.32 6.71
CA LYS A 52 21.44 -2.77 8.03
C LYS A 52 21.83 -3.86 9.05
N GLY A 53 21.60 -5.14 8.76
CA GLY A 53 21.98 -6.26 9.62
C GLY A 53 20.92 -6.68 10.65
N LEU A 54 19.63 -6.42 10.40
CA LEU A 54 18.55 -6.87 11.27
C LEU A 54 18.58 -8.41 11.47
N LYS A 55 18.51 -8.87 12.72
CA LYS A 55 18.43 -10.31 13.10
C LYS A 55 17.10 -10.73 13.73
N GLY A 56 16.11 -9.83 13.78
CA GLY A 56 14.81 -10.04 14.43
C GLY A 56 13.61 -9.81 13.49
N PRO A 57 12.40 -9.71 14.05
CA PRO A 57 11.19 -9.45 13.28
C PRO A 57 11.28 -8.12 12.49
N LEU A 58 10.76 -8.12 11.25
CA LEU A 58 10.88 -6.98 10.35
C LEU A 58 10.29 -5.67 10.91
N TYR A 59 9.20 -5.75 11.67
CA TYR A 59 8.53 -4.59 12.26
C TYR A 59 9.35 -3.90 13.36
N MET A 60 10.40 -4.54 13.89
CA MET A 60 11.31 -3.96 14.88
C MET A 60 12.49 -3.22 14.25
N CYS A 61 12.62 -3.29 12.93
CA CYS A 61 13.66 -2.57 12.22
C CYS A 61 13.46 -1.05 12.35
N ASP A 62 14.56 -0.33 12.37
CA ASP A 62 14.62 1.11 12.11
C ASP A 62 15.82 1.32 11.19
N ILE A 63 15.65 2.01 10.06
CA ILE A 63 16.72 2.24 9.08
C ILE A 63 17.45 3.58 9.29
N SER A 64 17.01 4.39 10.26
CA SER A 64 17.59 5.71 10.56
C SER A 64 19.11 5.64 10.76
N GLY A 65 19.82 6.64 10.25
CA GLY A 65 21.27 6.80 10.39
C GLY A 65 22.14 5.79 9.62
N SER A 66 21.57 4.89 8.81
CA SER A 66 22.36 3.92 8.04
C SER A 66 22.80 4.48 6.69
N LEU A 67 24.11 4.78 6.57
CA LEU A 67 24.72 5.18 5.30
C LEU A 67 24.58 4.09 4.23
N VAL A 68 24.79 2.82 4.61
CA VAL A 68 24.65 1.66 3.70
C VAL A 68 23.24 1.59 3.10
N VAL A 69 22.20 1.86 3.89
CA VAL A 69 20.82 1.89 3.38
C VAL A 69 20.59 3.12 2.51
N GLY A 70 21.04 4.30 2.95
CA GLY A 70 20.91 5.55 2.19
C GLY A 70 21.56 5.48 0.81
N ASP A 71 22.78 4.95 0.73
CA ASP A 71 23.50 4.75 -0.53
C ASP A 71 22.80 3.73 -1.43
N GLY A 72 22.12 2.73 -0.86
CA GLY A 72 21.34 1.76 -1.62
C GLY A 72 20.02 2.29 -2.21
N PHE A 73 19.53 3.44 -1.75
CA PHE A 73 18.31 4.11 -2.26
C PHE A 73 18.59 5.29 -3.18
N ARG A 74 19.87 5.61 -3.42
CA ARG A 74 20.30 6.72 -4.26
C ARG A 74 20.45 6.29 -5.71
#